data_AF-A0A645GE51-F1
#
_entry.id   AF-A0A645GE51-F1
#
_cell.length_a   1.000
_cell.length_b   1.000
_cell.length_c   1.000
_cell.angle_alpha   90.00
_cell.angle_beta   90.00
_cell.angle_gamma   90.00
#
_symmetry.space_group_name_H-M   'P 1'
#
loop_
_entity.id
_entity.type
_entity.pdbx_description
1 polymer ?
#
loop_
_entity_poly.entity_id
_entity_poly.type
_entity_poly.pdbx_seq_one_letter_code
_entity_poly.pdbx_strand_id
1 'polypeptide(L)'
;MERKLMNGKVYKEIDFEDVLSSHSGQSDIFYHVFYGTVDWNKDGNEQKAICIFMKYNGKVNVLSPANVLISDLFKVEEAIAKVKQRNLILN
;
A
#
# COMPACT_ATOMS: atom_id res chain seq x y z
N MET A 1 10.81 5.89 4.60
CA MET A 1 11.25 6.81 3.51
C MET A 1 10.07 7.74 3.24
N GLU A 2 10.21 9.06 3.36
CA GLU A 2 9.07 9.97 3.11
C GLU A 2 8.77 10.03 1.62
N ARG A 3 7.66 9.42 1.20
CA ARG A 3 7.18 9.50 -0.18
C ARG A 3 6.04 10.52 -0.21
N LYS A 4 6.33 11.76 -0.62
CA LYS A 4 5.28 12.75 -0.89
C LYS A 4 4.51 12.32 -2.14
N LEU A 5 3.28 11.88 -1.97
CA LEU A 5 2.52 11.17 -3.00
C LEU A 5 1.22 11.93 -3.30
N MET A 6 1.07 12.36 -4.55
CA MET A 6 0.12 13.39 -4.99
C MET A 6 -1.34 12.94 -5.05
N ASN A 7 -2.21 13.75 -4.43
CA ASN A 7 -3.56 14.12 -4.91
C ASN A 7 -4.24 15.16 -3.99
N GLY A 8 -3.53 15.68 -2.98
CA GLY A 8 -4.23 16.20 -1.82
C GLY A 8 -3.80 15.51 -0.54
N LYS A 9 -3.38 14.25 -0.61
CA LYS A 9 -3.11 13.44 0.57
C LYS A 9 -1.61 13.33 0.79
N VAL A 10 -1.17 13.19 2.03
CA VAL A 10 0.24 12.89 2.34
C VAL A 10 0.29 11.50 2.91
N TYR A 11 1.00 10.61 2.23
CA TYR A 11 1.22 9.23 2.67
C TYR A 11 2.65 9.10 3.19
N LYS A 12 2.85 8.56 4.39
CA LYS A 12 4.19 8.28 4.93
C LYS A 12 4.31 6.80 5.21
N GLU A 13 5.01 6.11 4.31
CA GLU A 13 5.26 4.67 4.37
C GLU A 13 6.28 4.33 5.46
N ILE A 14 5.92 3.36 6.30
CA ILE A 14 6.75 2.85 7.41
C ILE A 14 7.18 1.40 7.14
N ASP A 15 6.24 0.56 6.72
CA ASP A 15 6.45 -0.86 6.39
C ASP A 15 5.56 -1.23 5.20
N PHE A 16 5.94 -2.25 4.43
CA PHE A 16 5.17 -2.72 3.28
C PHE A 16 5.41 -4.19 2.98
N GLU A 17 4.52 -4.73 2.15
CA GLU A 17 4.65 -6.02 1.49
C GLU A 17 4.28 -5.84 0.01
N ASP A 18 5.12 -6.34 -0.89
CA ASP A 18 4.80 -6.42 -2.32
C ASP A 18 4.20 -7.80 -2.64
N VAL A 19 3.00 -7.80 -3.20
CA VAL A 19 2.30 -9.03 -3.62
C VAL A 19 2.24 -9.07 -5.14
N LEU A 20 2.82 -10.10 -5.76
CA LEU A 20 2.77 -10.24 -7.20
C LEU A 20 1.32 -10.32 -7.69
N SER A 21 0.98 -9.45 -8.63
CA SER A 21 -0.35 -9.37 -9.21
C SER A 21 -0.54 -10.39 -10.31
N SER A 22 -1.74 -10.95 -10.42
CA SER A 22 -2.12 -11.78 -11.57
C SER A 22 -2.56 -10.92 -12.78
N HIS A 23 -2.45 -9.59 -12.70
CA HIS A 23 -2.73 -8.70 -13.83
C HIS A 23 -1.85 -9.06 -15.04
N SER A 24 -2.51 -9.30 -16.18
CA SER A 24 -1.94 -9.46 -17.53
C SER A 24 -0.80 -10.47 -17.73
N GLY A 25 -0.51 -11.34 -16.75
CA GLY A 25 0.60 -12.30 -16.84
C GLY A 25 2.00 -11.67 -16.85
N GLN A 26 2.11 -10.38 -16.52
CA GLN A 26 3.38 -9.65 -16.45
C GLN A 26 4.01 -9.87 -15.07
N SER A 27 5.29 -10.24 -15.04
CA SER A 27 6.00 -10.62 -13.82
C SER A 27 6.47 -9.42 -12.97
N ASP A 28 6.19 -8.19 -13.38
CA ASP A 28 6.69 -6.94 -12.79
C ASP A 28 5.60 -6.03 -12.21
N ILE A 29 4.37 -6.54 -12.08
CA ILE A 29 3.22 -5.82 -11.53
C ILE A 29 2.89 -6.36 -10.13
N PHE A 30 2.88 -5.49 -9.13
CA PHE A 30 2.62 -5.86 -7.74
C PHE A 30 1.51 -5.00 -7.13
N TYR A 31 0.75 -5.57 -6.21
CA TYR A 31 0.05 -4.80 -5.19
C TYR A 31 1.07 -4.42 -4.12
N HIS A 32 1.26 -3.13 -3.91
CA HIS A 32 2.07 -2.57 -2.85
C HIS A 32 1.16 -2.29 -1.65
N VAL A 33 1.16 -3.22 -0.69
CA VAL A 33 0.38 -3.12 0.55
C VAL A 33 1.28 -2.49 1.60
N PHE A 34 1.00 -1.26 2.03
CA PHE A 34 1.86 -0.57 2.99
C PHE A 34 1.11 -0.08 4.23
N TYR A 35 1.81 -0.09 5.36
CA TYR A 35 1.42 0.55 6.62
C TYR A 35 2.18 1.85 6.81
N GLY A 36 1.46 2.86 7.27
CA GLY A 36 2.01 4.20 7.40
C GLY A 36 1.09 5.17 8.11
N THR A 37 1.38 6.45 7.96
CA THR A 37 0.43 7.54 8.27
C THR A 37 -0.13 8.16 7.01
N VAL A 38 -1.37 8.65 7.11
CA VAL A 38 -2.06 9.38 6.05
C VAL A 38 -2.61 10.67 6.63
N ASP A 39 -2.27 11.77 5.99
CA ASP A 39 -2.95 13.05 6.17
C ASP A 39 -3.90 13.24 4.98
N TRP A 40 -5.20 13.05 5.23
CA TRP A 40 -6.24 13.10 4.20
C TRP A 40 -6.54 14.52 3.73
N ASN A 41 -6.30 15.52 4.58
CA ASN A 41 -6.76 16.90 4.41
C ASN A 41 -5.61 17.91 4.22
N LYS A 42 -4.36 17.50 4.44
CA LYS A 42 -3.17 18.36 4.55
C LYS A 42 -3.19 19.33 5.72
N ASP A 43 -3.90 18.99 6.79
CA ASP A 43 -3.99 19.83 7.98
C ASP A 43 -2.98 19.40 9.07
N GLY A 44 -2.13 18.41 8.77
CA GLY A 44 -1.19 17.83 9.73
C GLY A 44 -1.81 16.76 10.62
N ASN A 45 -3.10 16.44 10.47
CA ASN A 45 -3.76 15.39 11.23
C ASN A 45 -3.50 14.01 10.61
N GLU A 46 -2.35 13.45 10.95
CA GLU A 46 -1.91 12.15 10.49
C GLU A 46 -2.62 10.99 11.21
N GLN A 47 -3.19 10.07 10.44
CA GLN A 47 -3.82 8.85 10.95
C GLN A 47 -3.07 7.61 10.47
N LYS A 48 -2.95 6.59 11.33
CA LYS A 48 -2.39 5.29 10.92
C LYS A 48 -3.34 4.60 9.94
N ALA A 49 -2.80 4.07 8.85
CA ALA A 49 -3.58 3.34 7.86
C ALA A 49 -2.76 2.23 7.21
N ILE A 50 -3.48 1.26 6.64
CA ILE A 50 -2.96 0.36 5.61
C ILE A 50 -3.54 0.82 4.28
N CYS A 51 -2.69 0.97 3.27
CA CYS A 51 -3.05 1.42 1.94
C CYS A 51 -2.55 0.42 0.90
N ILE A 52 -3.28 0.32 -0.22
CA ILE A 52 -2.97 -0.63 -1.30
C ILE A 52 -2.91 0.13 -2.60
N PHE A 53 -1.76 0.07 -3.25
CA PHE A 53 -1.49 0.74 -4.52
C PHE A 53 -0.87 -0.23 -5.52
N MET A 54 -0.90 0.11 -6.80
CA MET A 54 -0.22 -0.68 -7.81
C MET A 54 1.25 -0.25 -7.90
N LYS A 55 2.15 -1.22 -8.06
CA LYS A 55 3.57 -0.99 -8.34
C LYS A 55 3.91 -1.59 -9.70
N TYR A 56 4.44 -0.76 -10.58
CA TYR A 56 4.85 -1.12 -11.93
C TYR A 56 6.33 -0.83 -12.09
N ASN A 57 7.12 -1.78 -12.59
CA ASN A 57 8.55 -1.55 -12.87
C ASN A 57 9.30 -0.92 -11.67
N GLY A 58 9.04 -1.41 -10.46
CA GLY A 58 9.66 -0.90 -9.23
C GLY A 58 9.08 0.41 -8.67
N LYS A 59 8.15 1.08 -9.38
CA LYS A 59 7.56 2.36 -8.98
C LYS A 59 6.13 2.21 -8.50
N VAL A 60 5.84 2.73 -7.31
CA VAL A 60 4.48 2.72 -6.74
C VAL A 60 3.66 3.85 -7.36
N ASN A 61 2.54 3.49 -7.98
CA ASN A 61 1.54 4.41 -8.51
C ASN A 61 0.50 4.73 -7.43
N VAL A 62 0.55 5.96 -6.95
CA VAL A 62 -0.25 6.49 -5.83
C VAL A 62 -1.39 7.41 -6.24
N LEU A 63 -1.60 7.55 -7.55
CA LEU A 63 -2.65 8.42 -8.08
C LEU A 63 -4.04 7.88 -7.73
N SER A 64 -4.18 6.56 -7.65
CA SER A 64 -5.42 5.86 -7.36
C SER A 64 -5.17 4.59 -6.55
N PRO A 65 -6.04 4.23 -5.59
CA PRO A 65 -6.00 2.92 -4.95
C PRO A 65 -6.02 1.78 -5.96
N ALA A 66 -5.46 0.64 -5.58
CA ALA A 66 -5.49 -0.56 -6.41
C ALA A 66 -6.89 -1.20 -6.43
N ASN A 67 -7.34 -1.62 -7.61
CA ASN A 67 -8.41 -2.61 -7.74
C ASN A 67 -7.79 -4.00 -7.58
N VAL A 68 -8.17 -4.72 -6.52
CA VAL A 68 -7.66 -6.07 -6.25
C VAL A 68 -8.50 -7.09 -7.01
N LEU A 69 -7.86 -7.95 -7.81
CA LEU A 69 -8.55 -9.05 -8.48
C LEU A 69 -8.99 -10.09 -7.46
N ILE A 70 -10.16 -10.70 -7.67
CA ILE A 70 -10.71 -11.75 -6.78
C ILE A 70 -9.70 -12.91 -6.63
N SER A 71 -8.99 -13.28 -7.70
CA SER A 71 -7.97 -14.34 -7.68
C SER A 71 -6.74 -14.02 -6.83
N ASP A 72 -6.50 -12.74 -6.53
CA ASP A 72 -5.39 -12.28 -5.69
C ASP A 72 -5.84 -11.85 -4.29
N LEU A 73 -7.16 -11.82 -4.02
CA LEU A 73 -7.72 -11.30 -2.78
C LEU A 73 -7.07 -11.91 -1.54
N PHE A 74 -7.00 -13.25 -1.47
CA PHE A 74 -6.39 -13.93 -0.33
C PHE A 74 -4.92 -13.57 -0.11
N LYS A 75 -4.14 -13.40 -1.18
CA LYS A 75 -2.72 -13.02 -1.08
C LYS A 75 -2.58 -11.61 -0.52
N VAL A 76 -3.46 -10.70 -0.95
CA VAL A 76 -3.50 -9.32 -0.47
C VAL A 76 -3.98 -9.25 0.98
N GLU A 77 -5.00 -10.02 1.35
CA GLU A 77 -5.46 -10.13 2.75
C GLU A 77 -4.37 -10.68 3.68
N GLU A 78 -3.61 -11.69 3.23
CA GLU A 78 -2.48 -12.23 3.97
C GLU A 78 -1.38 -11.18 4.17
N ALA A 79 -1.07 -10.40 3.13
CA ALA A 79 -0.13 -9.30 3.22
C ALA A 79 -0.61 -8.20 4.20
N ILE A 80 -1.90 -7.83 4.15
CA ILE A 80 -2.50 -6.91 5.11
C ILE A 80 -2.35 -7.46 6.54
N ALA A 81 -2.65 -8.73 6.76
CA ALA A 81 -2.53 -9.37 8.07
C ALA A 81 -1.08 -9.36 8.58
N LYS A 82 -0.11 -9.70 7.73
CA LYS A 82 1.33 -9.67 8.05
C LYS A 82 1.79 -8.27 8.43
N VAL A 83 1.52 -7.29 7.59
CA VAL A 83 1.90 -5.88 7.84
C VAL A 83 1.22 -5.37 9.11
N LYS A 84 -0.07 -5.67 9.30
CA LYS A 84 -0.80 -5.33 10.53
C LYS A 84 -0.15 -5.95 11.76
N GLN A 85 0.17 -7.23 11.72
CA GLN A 85 0.78 -7.97 12.82
C GLN A 85 2.15 -7.38 13.19
N ARG A 86 3.01 -7.12 12.20
CA ARG A 86 4.34 -6.52 12.42
C ARG A 86 4.26 -5.17 13.11
N ASN A 87 3.26 -4.35 12.78
CA ASN A 87 3.18 -2.97 13.24
C ASN A 87 2.25 -2.73 14.43
N LEU A 88 1.37 -3.68 14.78
CA LEU A 88 0.50 -3.58 15.96
C LEU A 88 1.03 -4.34 17.18
N ILE A 89 1.91 -5.33 17.01
CA ILE A 89 2.56 -6.02 18.13
C ILE A 89 3.72 -5.20 18.72
N LEU A 90 4.22 -4.20 17.97
CA LEU A 90 5.35 -3.36 18.36
C LEU A 90 4.96 -2.00 18.98
N ASN A 91 3.66 -1.75 19.23
CA ASN A 91 3.17 -0.53 19.90
C ASN A 91 2.58 -0.85 21.27
#